data_AF-A0A5C8DZL6-F1
#
_entry.id   AF-A0A5C8DZL6-F1
#
_cell.length_a   1.000
_cell.length_b   1.000
_cell.length_c   1.000
_cell.angle_alpha   90.00
_cell.angle_beta   90.00
_cell.angle_gamma   90.00
#
_symmetry.space_group_name_H-M   'P 1'
#
loop_
_entity.id
_entity.type
_entity.pdbx_description
1 polymer ?
#
loop_
_entity_poly.entity_id
_entity_poly.type
_entity_poly.pdbx_seq_one_letter_code
_entity_poly.pdbx_strand_id
1 'polypeptide(L)'
;MAVIYLVKYYIFTKHIESYSDIFDNIKIKPGDKNIHIVNSAWPYSPISYFPQCIGMLFGRLLKIQSYLEIHFAKITALVFACFSIYLSIKYIPFKKMTLYFISFLTMVIQQTVSFSADSVLIWASLSYIFNSIFKIF
;
A
#
# COMPACT_ATOMS: atom_id res chain seq x y z
N MET A 1 -3.32 2.41 12.74
CA MET A 1 -4.21 2.28 11.55
C MET A 1 -5.54 3.01 11.78
N ALA A 2 -6.30 2.71 12.85
CA ALA A 2 -7.56 3.41 13.18
C ALA A 2 -7.46 4.94 13.25
N VAL A 3 -6.40 5.50 13.82
CA VAL A 3 -6.22 6.96 14.00
C VAL A 3 -6.13 7.71 12.65
N ILE A 4 -5.44 7.15 11.66
CA ILE A 4 -5.26 7.80 10.35
C ILE A 4 -6.58 7.81 9.57
N TYR A 5 -7.38 6.74 9.69
CA TYR A 5 -8.71 6.68 9.06
C TYR A 5 -9.71 7.62 9.73
N LEU A 6 -9.66 7.74 11.06
CA LEU A 6 -10.48 8.70 11.82
C LEU A 6 -10.19 10.14 11.39
N VAL A 7 -8.90 10.49 11.27
CA VAL A 7 -8.48 11.83 10.81
C VAL A 7 -8.96 12.10 9.38
N LYS A 8 -8.87 11.12 8.47
CA LYS A 8 -9.28 11.30 7.07
C LYS A 8 -10.80 11.45 6.89
N TYR A 9 -11.60 10.73 7.68
CA TYR A 9 -13.07 10.86 7.66
C TYR A 9 -13.54 12.20 8.24
N TYR A 10 -12.87 12.68 9.29
CA TYR A 10 -13.17 13.98 9.92
C TYR A 10 -12.86 15.15 8.98
N ILE A 11 -11.76 15.06 8.22
CA ILE A 11 -11.36 16.06 7.22
C ILE A 11 -12.36 16.18 6.07
N PHE A 12 -13.05 15.09 5.70
CA PHE A 12 -13.96 15.09 4.56
C PHE A 12 -15.36 15.64 4.89
N THR A 13 -15.76 15.66 6.17
CA THR A 13 -17.14 16.00 6.59
C THR A 13 -17.29 17.40 7.16
N LYS A 14 -16.21 18.10 7.52
CA LYS A 14 -16.25 19.51 7.95
C LYS A 14 -15.06 20.27 7.37
N HIS A 15 -15.30 21.51 6.91
CA HIS A 15 -14.21 22.46 6.65
C HIS A 15 -13.47 22.70 7.97
N ILE A 16 -12.24 22.20 8.06
CA ILE A 16 -11.36 22.38 9.21
C ILE A 16 -10.52 23.63 8.97
N GLU A 17 -10.64 24.63 9.83
CA GLU A 17 -9.86 25.86 9.75
C GLU A 17 -8.50 25.73 10.49
N SER A 18 -8.37 24.80 11.45
CA SER A 18 -7.11 24.58 12.18
C SER A 18 -6.93 23.14 12.70
N TYR A 19 -5.68 22.65 12.71
CA TYR A 19 -5.29 21.33 13.22
C TYR A 19 -5.58 21.13 14.72
N SER A 20 -5.70 22.22 15.49
CA SER A 20 -6.04 22.20 16.92
C SER A 20 -7.43 21.62 17.19
N ASP A 21 -8.39 21.89 16.31
CA ASP A 21 -9.80 21.55 16.52
C ASP A 21 -10.04 20.04 16.40
N ILE A 22 -9.14 19.36 15.68
CA ILE A 22 -9.14 17.90 15.57
C ILE A 22 -8.79 17.28 16.93
N PHE A 23 -7.78 17.80 17.64
CA PHE A 23 -7.34 17.24 18.92
C PHE A 23 -8.34 17.49 20.06
N ASP A 24 -9.01 18.64 20.05
CA ASP A 24 -10.03 18.96 21.07
C ASP A 24 -11.30 18.11 20.90
N ASN A 25 -11.64 17.72 19.67
CA ASN A 25 -12.77 16.83 19.37
C ASN A 25 -12.43 15.33 19.43
N ILE A 26 -11.16 14.95 19.62
CA ILE A 26 -10.71 13.55 19.79
C ILE A 26 -10.86 13.06 21.25
N LYS A 27 -11.55 13.79 22.14
CA LYS A 27 -12.01 13.26 23.45
C LYS A 27 -13.19 12.28 23.31
N ILE A 28 -13.16 11.41 22.30
CA ILE A 28 -14.12 10.32 22.12
C ILE A 28 -13.73 9.22 23.11
N LYS A 29 -14.57 9.01 24.13
CA LYS A 29 -14.40 7.87 25.06
C LYS A 29 -14.47 6.57 24.25
N PRO A 30 -13.52 5.63 24.43
CA PRO A 30 -13.58 4.34 23.75
C PRO A 30 -14.81 3.58 24.26
N GLY A 31 -15.82 3.39 23.40
CA GLY A 31 -17.07 2.69 23.76
C GLY A 31 -18.34 3.20 23.07
N ASP A 32 -18.28 4.29 22.30
CA ASP A 32 -19.46 4.79 21.58
C ASP A 32 -19.82 3.87 20.39
N LYS A 33 -20.97 3.20 20.48
CA LYS A 33 -21.40 2.12 19.58
C LYS A 33 -21.85 2.60 18.19
N ASN A 34 -21.88 3.92 17.96
CA ASN A 34 -22.37 4.52 16.72
C ASN A 34 -21.26 4.95 15.74
N ILE A 35 -20.01 4.56 16.00
CA ILE A 35 -18.91 4.86 15.08
C ILE A 35 -18.93 3.80 13.98
N HIS A 36 -19.56 4.12 12.84
CA HIS A 36 -19.36 3.35 11.61
C HIS A 36 -17.92 3.56 11.14
N ILE A 37 -17.02 2.68 11.59
CA ILE A 37 -15.66 2.61 11.06
C ILE A 37 -15.80 2.06 9.64
N VAL A 38 -15.91 2.95 8.66
CA VAL A 38 -15.82 2.58 7.25
C VAL A 38 -14.39 2.14 6.98
N ASN A 39 -14.13 0.85 7.15
CA ASN A 39 -12.83 0.27 6.86
C ASN A 39 -12.69 0.16 5.34
N SER A 40 -12.08 1.13 4.68
CA SER A 40 -11.85 1.08 3.22
C SER A 40 -10.95 -0.08 2.78
N ALA A 41 -10.30 -0.78 3.73
CA ALA A 41 -9.50 -1.97 3.47
C ALA A 41 -10.31 -3.29 3.51
N TRP A 42 -11.60 -3.25 3.85
CA TRP A 42 -12.47 -4.43 3.95
C TRP A 42 -12.55 -5.33 2.69
N PRO A 43 -12.45 -4.82 1.44
CA PRO A 43 -12.50 -5.72 0.28
C PRO A 43 -11.18 -6.46 0.02
N TYR A 44 -10.08 -6.08 0.67
CA TYR A 44 -8.76 -6.65 0.37
C TYR A 44 -8.36 -7.70 1.42
N SER A 45 -7.89 -8.84 0.94
CA SER A 45 -7.29 -9.87 1.81
C SER A 45 -6.04 -9.32 2.51
N PRO A 46 -5.80 -9.66 3.79
CA PRO A 46 -4.57 -9.29 4.49
C PRO A 46 -3.29 -9.69 3.76
N ILE A 47 -3.35 -10.74 2.92
CA ILE A 47 -2.22 -11.21 2.10
C ILE A 47 -1.73 -10.15 1.12
N SER A 48 -2.61 -9.23 0.69
CA SER A 48 -2.26 -8.14 -0.24
C SER A 48 -1.33 -7.10 0.38
N TYR A 49 -1.10 -7.17 1.70
CA TYR A 49 -0.17 -6.30 2.43
C TYR A 49 1.07 -7.04 2.94
N PHE A 50 1.29 -8.29 2.50
CA PHE A 50 2.34 -9.14 3.05
C PHE A 50 3.75 -8.52 2.95
N PRO A 51 4.20 -7.99 1.79
CA PRO A 51 5.50 -7.31 1.69
C PRO A 51 5.62 -6.09 2.62
N GLN A 52 4.55 -5.33 2.82
CA GLN A 52 4.50 -4.16 3.70
C GLN A 52 4.58 -4.59 5.16
N CYS A 53 3.89 -5.67 5.54
CA CYS A 53 3.93 -6.24 6.88
C CYS A 53 5.36 -6.63 7.29
N ILE A 54 6.15 -7.17 6.35
CA ILE A 54 7.57 -7.48 6.61
C ILE A 54 8.35 -6.19 6.95
N GLY A 55 8.18 -5.13 6.16
CA GLY A 55 8.84 -3.84 6.44
C GLY A 55 8.41 -3.22 7.76
N MET A 56 7.12 -3.30 8.09
CA MET A 56 6.62 -2.86 9.41
C MET A 56 7.18 -3.70 10.56
N LEU A 57 7.31 -5.02 10.37
CA LEU A 57 7.89 -5.91 11.38
C LEU A 57 9.34 -5.51 11.68
N PHE A 58 10.15 -5.26 10.64
CA PHE A 58 11.53 -4.78 10.79
C PHE A 58 11.59 -3.42 11.51
N GLY A 59 10.73 -2.47 11.12
CA GLY A 59 10.64 -1.17 11.81
C GLY A 59 10.33 -1.30 13.30
N ARG A 60 9.42 -2.21 13.66
CA ARG A 60 9.07 -2.51 15.05
C ARG A 60 10.19 -3.18 15.83
N LEU A 61 10.90 -4.13 15.23
CA LEU A 61 12.05 -4.80 15.87
C LEU A 61 13.16 -3.80 16.21
N LEU A 62 13.35 -2.81 15.35
CA LEU A 62 14.31 -1.72 15.54
C LEU A 62 13.79 -0.61 16.49
N LYS A 63 12.58 -0.73 17.03
CA LYS A 63 11.92 0.23 17.93
C LYS A 63 11.89 1.66 17.37
N ILE A 64 11.70 1.80 16.06
CA ILE A 64 11.71 3.09 15.38
C ILE A 64 10.34 3.77 15.56
N GLN A 65 10.29 5.10 15.50
CA GLN A 65 9.04 5.87 15.48
C GLN A 65 8.09 5.35 14.39
N SER A 66 6.79 5.25 14.70
CA SER A 66 5.75 4.73 13.80
C SER A 66 5.67 5.41 12.43
N TYR A 67 6.09 6.67 12.34
CA TYR A 67 6.20 7.39 11.08
C TYR A 67 7.21 6.73 10.13
N LEU A 68 8.39 6.40 10.65
CA LEU A 68 9.45 5.75 9.88
C LEU A 68 9.11 4.28 9.58
N GLU A 69 8.39 3.59 10.47
CA GLU A 69 7.90 2.23 10.20
C GLU A 69 7.07 2.14 8.91
N ILE A 70 6.23 3.16 8.63
CA ILE A 70 5.41 3.21 7.41
C ILE A 70 6.31 3.39 6.18
N HIS A 71 7.37 4.19 6.28
CA HIS A 71 8.33 4.33 5.17
C HIS A 71 9.10 3.04 4.91
N PHE A 72 9.50 2.31 5.95
CA PHE A 72 10.07 0.97 5.79
C PHE A 72 9.11 0.02 5.07
N ALA A 73 7.82 0.06 5.39
CA ALA A 73 6.81 -0.74 4.71
C ALA A 73 6.67 -0.40 3.21
N LYS A 74 6.81 0.87 2.84
CA LYS A 74 6.81 1.31 1.44
C LYS A 74 8.08 0.85 0.71
N ILE A 75 9.23 0.91 1.38
CA ILE A 75 10.49 0.43 0.82
C ILE A 75 10.40 -1.08 0.53
N THR A 76 9.85 -1.87 1.45
CA THR A 76 9.69 -3.31 1.21
C THR A 76 8.67 -3.63 0.11
N ALA A 77 7.61 -2.84 -0.03
CA ALA A 77 6.71 -2.94 -1.19
C ALA A 77 7.43 -2.63 -2.52
N LEU A 78 8.29 -1.62 -2.54
CA LEU A 78 9.08 -1.25 -3.71
C LEU A 78 10.10 -2.35 -4.07
N VAL A 79 10.77 -2.95 -3.08
CA VAL A 79 11.67 -4.09 -3.30
C VAL A 79 10.91 -5.28 -3.90
N PHE A 80 9.71 -5.57 -3.38
CA PHE A 80 8.84 -6.61 -3.94
C PHE A 80 8.45 -6.30 -5.39
N ALA A 81 8.05 -5.06 -5.67
CA ALA A 81 7.75 -4.62 -7.03
C ALA A 81 8.94 -4.82 -7.98
N CYS A 82 10.13 -4.36 -7.61
CA CYS A 82 11.35 -4.55 -8.40
C CYS A 82 11.66 -6.03 -8.65
N PHE A 83 11.51 -6.87 -7.64
CA PHE A 83 11.72 -8.30 -7.75
C PHE A 83 10.73 -8.96 -8.73
N SER A 84 9.44 -8.63 -8.61
CA SER A 84 8.39 -9.10 -9.52
C SER A 84 8.59 -8.62 -10.97
N ILE A 85 8.98 -7.36 -11.17
CA ILE A 85 9.34 -6.81 -12.49
C ILE A 85 10.52 -7.59 -13.09
N TYR A 86 11.57 -7.80 -12.30
CA TYR A 86 12.76 -8.51 -12.73
C TYR A 86 12.42 -9.94 -13.18
N LEU A 87 11.65 -10.68 -12.38
CA LEU A 87 11.19 -12.02 -12.76
C LEU A 87 10.36 -11.97 -14.04
N SER A 88 9.45 -11.00 -14.15
CA SER A 88 8.60 -10.84 -15.32
C SER A 88 9.40 -10.61 -16.60
N ILE A 89 10.42 -9.73 -16.55
CA ILE A 89 11.30 -9.44 -17.70
C ILE A 89 12.17 -10.65 -18.05
N LYS A 90 12.59 -11.42 -17.05
CA LYS A 90 13.39 -12.63 -17.26
C LYS A 90 12.61 -13.70 -18.02
N TYR A 91 11.33 -13.89 -17.71
CA TYR A 91 10.51 -14.96 -18.30
C TYR A 91 9.76 -14.55 -19.57
N ILE A 92 9.63 -13.26 -19.87
CA ILE A 92 8.90 -12.85 -21.08
C ILE A 92 9.75 -13.09 -22.35
N PRO A 93 9.27 -13.87 -23.33
CA PRO A 93 10.01 -14.14 -24.56
C PRO A 93 9.99 -12.93 -25.53
N PHE A 94 8.92 -12.12 -25.51
CA PHE A 94 8.71 -11.00 -26.43
C PHE A 94 8.32 -9.71 -25.70
N LYS A 95 8.51 -8.55 -26.35
CA LYS A 95 8.03 -7.23 -25.89
C LYS A 95 8.51 -6.78 -24.51
N LYS A 96 9.74 -7.11 -24.11
CA LYS A 96 10.37 -6.64 -22.85
C LYS A 96 10.27 -5.11 -22.65
N MET A 97 10.37 -4.35 -23.74
CA MET A 97 10.27 -2.88 -23.72
C MET A 97 8.92 -2.35 -23.25
N THR A 98 7.80 -3.05 -23.52
CA THR A 98 6.48 -2.57 -23.05
C THR A 98 6.36 -2.66 -21.54
N LEU A 99 7.00 -3.66 -20.94
CA LEU A 99 7.01 -3.86 -19.49
C LEU A 99 7.83 -2.75 -18.80
N TYR A 100 8.97 -2.38 -19.37
CA TYR A 100 9.73 -1.21 -18.93
C TYR A 100 8.88 0.07 -19.01
N PHE A 101 8.24 0.32 -20.15
CA PHE A 101 7.42 1.51 -20.34
C PHE A 101 6.29 1.62 -19.30
N ILE A 102 5.54 0.53 -19.08
CA ILE A 102 4.47 0.49 -18.07
C ILE A 102 5.02 0.71 -16.66
N SER A 103 6.19 0.14 -16.35
CA SER A 103 6.80 0.29 -15.03
C SER A 103 7.25 1.72 -14.73
N PHE A 104 7.63 2.47 -15.78
CA PHE A 104 8.03 3.87 -15.67
C PHE A 104 6.87 4.87 -15.73
N LEU A 105 5.63 4.43 -15.95
CA LEU A 105 4.48 5.34 -15.86
C LEU A 105 4.41 5.93 -14.45
N THR A 106 4.32 7.26 -14.35
CA THR A 106 4.24 7.99 -13.09
C THR A 106 3.15 7.46 -12.16
N MET A 107 2.02 7.07 -12.73
CA MET A 107 0.90 6.48 -11.97
C MET A 107 1.28 5.14 -11.34
N VAL A 108 2.02 4.29 -12.05
CA VAL A 108 2.47 2.99 -11.55
C VAL A 108 3.45 3.19 -10.41
N ILE A 109 4.45 4.06 -10.59
CA ILE A 109 5.42 4.41 -9.55
C ILE A 109 4.70 4.92 -8.29
N GLN A 110 3.75 5.84 -8.44
CA GLN A 110 2.96 6.36 -7.32
C GLN A 110 2.19 5.24 -6.59
N GLN A 111 1.56 4.34 -7.33
CA GLN A 111 0.82 3.21 -6.77
C GLN A 111 1.74 2.23 -6.05
N THR A 112 2.96 1.97 -6.56
CA THR A 112 3.94 1.07 -5.91
C THR A 112 4.41 1.57 -4.55
N VAL A 113 4.60 2.89 -4.40
CA VAL A 113 5.09 3.51 -3.16
C VAL A 113 3.94 3.84 -2.19
N SER A 114 2.70 3.69 -2.64
CA SER A 114 1.53 3.89 -1.79
C SER A 114 1.38 2.76 -0.77
N PHE A 115 0.87 3.08 0.42
CA PHE A 115 0.44 2.06 1.37
C PHE A 115 -0.97 1.56 0.99
N SER A 116 -1.08 0.90 -0.16
CA SER A 116 -2.31 0.31 -0.70
C SER A 116 -2.09 -1.15 -1.09
N ALA A 117 -3.16 -1.94 -1.15
CA ALA A 117 -3.13 -3.29 -1.69
C ALA A 117 -2.66 -3.33 -3.16
N ASP A 118 -2.94 -2.27 -3.92
CA ASP A 118 -2.57 -2.15 -5.34
C ASP A 118 -1.05 -2.23 -5.56
N SER A 119 -0.27 -1.77 -4.59
CA SER A 119 1.20 -1.83 -4.63
C SER A 119 1.74 -3.27 -4.72
N VAL A 120 0.94 -4.28 -4.39
CA VAL A 120 1.28 -5.71 -4.50
C VAL A 120 0.48 -6.37 -5.60
N LEU A 121 -0.82 -6.08 -5.68
CA LEU A 121 -1.72 -6.71 -6.65
C LEU A 121 -1.32 -6.44 -8.10
N ILE A 122 -0.88 -5.23 -8.42
CA ILE A 122 -0.42 -4.88 -9.77
C ILE A 122 0.75 -5.78 -10.17
N TRP A 123 1.75 -5.96 -9.31
CA TRP A 123 2.95 -6.73 -9.67
C TRP A 123 2.75 -8.23 -9.61
N ALA A 124 1.95 -8.71 -8.66
CA ALA A 124 1.57 -10.13 -8.58
C ALA A 124 0.79 -10.56 -9.83
N SER A 125 -0.21 -9.76 -10.24
CA SER A 125 -1.00 -10.04 -11.44
C SER A 125 -0.17 -9.98 -12.72
N LEU A 126 0.68 -8.95 -12.85
CA LEU A 126 1.58 -8.78 -14.00
C LEU A 126 2.53 -9.98 -14.14
N SER A 127 3.16 -10.39 -13.03
CA SER A 127 4.06 -11.56 -13.01
C SER A 127 3.35 -12.86 -13.38
N TYR A 128 2.11 -13.04 -12.92
CA TYR A 128 1.30 -14.21 -13.25
C TYR A 128 0.92 -14.28 -14.74
N ILE A 129 0.50 -13.15 -15.31
CA ILE A 129 0.18 -13.05 -16.75
C ILE A 129 1.39 -13.45 -17.58
N PHE A 130 2.58 -12.94 -17.24
CA PHE A 130 3.78 -13.25 -18.02
C PHE A 130 4.26 -14.70 -17.88
N ASN A 131 4.15 -15.29 -16.68
CA ASN A 131 4.41 -16.71 -16.50
C ASN A 131 3.44 -17.57 -17.34
N SER A 132 2.18 -17.14 -17.44
CA SER A 132 1.17 -17.83 -18.26
C SER A 132 1.48 -17.73 -19.75
N ILE A 133 1.93 -16.55 -20.23
CA ILE A 133 2.37 -16.34 -21.61
C ILE A 133 3.59 -17.21 -21.93
N PHE A 134 4.57 -17.31 -21.03
CA PHE A 134 5.74 -18.16 -21.23
C PHE A 134 5.38 -19.62 -21.49
N LYS A 135 4.39 -20.18 -20.77
CA LYS A 135 3.96 -21.58 -20.95
C LYS A 135 3.26 -21.88 -22.28
N ILE A 136 2.80 -20.84 -22.99
CA ILE A 136 2.10 -20.99 -24.28
C ILE A 136 3.09 -21.13 -25.44
N PHE A 137 4.34 -20.67 -25.26
CA PHE A 137 5.41 -20.73 -26.26
C PHE A 137 6.40 -21.85 -25.93
#